data_AF-V6M1K8-F1
#
_entry.id   AF-V6M1K8-F1
#
_cell.length_a   1.000
_cell.length_b   1.000
_cell.length_c   1.000
_cell.angle_alpha   90.00
_cell.angle_beta   90.00
_cell.angle_gamma   90.00
#
_symmetry.space_group_name_H-M   'P 1'
#
loop_
_entity.id
_entity.type
_entity.pdbx_description
1 polymer ?
#
loop_
_entity_poly.entity_id
_entity_poly.type
_entity_poly.pdbx_seq_one_letter_code
_entity_poly.pdbx_strand_id
1 'polypeptide(L)'
;MGRWSTCTIKKNGCHLDEYCPATDETPVKCEKCSYAITAGFGCNCRPYDEKPNCIFCSNENCKKCVVGYFLFNGNCISCPDGCVDCYYPQKCNKCADQYVFDDARAQCVPACRDNTNCNQTD
;
A
#
# COMPACT_ATOMS: atom_id res chain seq x y z
N MET A 1 25.64 -21.04 -12.25
CA MET A 1 25.37 -20.30 -10.99
C MET A 1 24.47 -19.13 -11.33
N GLY A 2 23.20 -19.17 -10.90
CA GLY A 2 22.22 -18.12 -11.22
C GLY A 2 22.57 -16.82 -10.49
N ARG A 3 22.62 -15.71 -11.23
CA ARG A 3 22.93 -14.39 -10.68
C ARG A 3 21.65 -13.83 -10.06
N TRP A 4 21.53 -13.90 -8.74
CA TRP A 4 20.37 -13.36 -8.01
C TRP A 4 20.58 -11.88 -7.70
N SER A 5 19.53 -11.08 -7.84
CA SER A 5 19.47 -9.69 -7.39
C SER A 5 19.39 -9.63 -5.86
N THR A 6 20.03 -8.62 -5.29
CA THR A 6 20.05 -8.39 -3.84
C THR A 6 19.81 -6.92 -3.55
N CYS A 7 19.23 -6.63 -2.40
CA CYS A 7 18.93 -5.28 -1.98
C CYS A 7 19.15 -5.08 -0.48
N THR A 8 19.15 -3.83 -0.05
CA THR A 8 19.11 -3.38 1.34
C THR A 8 18.09 -2.25 1.46
N ILE A 9 17.75 -1.80 2.67
CA ILE A 9 16.86 -0.64 2.85
C ILE A 9 17.40 0.66 2.22
N LYS A 10 18.71 0.75 1.97
CA LYS A 10 19.37 1.93 1.37
C LYS A 10 19.66 1.76 -0.12
N LYS A 11 19.68 0.53 -0.62
CA LYS A 11 20.10 0.21 -1.99
C LYS A 11 19.17 -0.81 -2.61
N ASN A 12 18.34 -0.34 -3.53
CA ASN A 12 17.54 -1.21 -4.37
C ASN A 12 18.41 -1.82 -5.49
N GLY A 13 18.58 -3.15 -5.45
CA GLY A 13 19.22 -3.92 -6.52
C GLY A 13 18.26 -4.92 -7.18
N CYS A 14 16.96 -4.78 -6.95
CA CYS A 14 15.95 -5.67 -7.48
C CYS A 14 15.62 -5.35 -8.94
N HIS A 15 15.38 -6.38 -9.73
CA HIS A 15 15.05 -6.23 -11.14
C HIS A 15 13.54 -6.02 -11.35
N LEU A 16 13.12 -5.98 -12.61
CA LEU A 16 11.70 -5.96 -12.96
C LEU A 16 10.95 -7.13 -12.31
N ASP A 17 9.74 -6.85 -11.80
CA ASP A 17 8.86 -7.85 -11.18
C ASP A 17 9.43 -8.47 -9.90
N GLU A 18 10.29 -7.72 -9.20
CA GLU A 18 10.83 -8.07 -7.90
C GLU A 18 10.60 -6.94 -6.89
N TYR A 19 10.61 -7.26 -5.60
CA TYR A 19 10.60 -6.30 -4.51
C TYR A 19 11.71 -6.60 -3.51
N CYS A 20 12.05 -5.59 -2.72
CA CYS A 20 13.05 -5.71 -1.68
C CYS A 20 12.39 -6.01 -0.32
N PRO A 21 12.60 -7.18 0.29
CA PRO A 21 12.09 -7.48 1.63
C PRO A 21 13.04 -7.02 2.77
N ALA A 22 14.09 -6.26 2.45
CA ALA A 22 15.10 -5.87 3.43
C ALA A 22 14.50 -4.98 4.53
N THR A 23 14.84 -5.28 5.79
CA THR A 23 14.46 -4.45 6.95
C THR A 23 15.66 -3.71 7.57
N ASP A 24 16.87 -4.00 7.10
CA ASP A 24 18.10 -3.34 7.51
C ASP A 24 19.13 -3.25 6.35
N GLU A 25 20.37 -2.89 6.68
CA GLU A 25 21.45 -2.73 5.70
C GLU A 25 22.12 -4.05 5.27
N THR A 26 21.69 -5.18 5.82
CA THR A 26 22.16 -6.51 5.43
C THR A 26 21.58 -6.87 4.05
N PRO A 27 22.41 -7.22 3.06
CA PRO A 27 21.92 -7.62 1.75
C PRO A 27 21.06 -8.89 1.82
N VAL A 28 19.81 -8.77 1.39
CA VAL A 28 18.88 -9.90 1.22
C VAL A 28 18.60 -10.12 -0.26
N LYS A 29 18.10 -11.31 -0.59
CA LYS A 29 17.64 -11.60 -1.96
C LYS A 29 16.34 -10.85 -2.23
N CYS A 30 16.21 -10.35 -3.45
CA CYS A 30 14.93 -9.83 -3.91
C CYS A 30 13.92 -10.97 -4.11
N GLU A 31 12.66 -10.67 -3.84
CA GLU A 31 11.54 -11.61 -3.99
C GLU A 31 10.61 -11.18 -5.12
N LYS A 32 9.79 -12.10 -5.63
CA LYS A 32 8.84 -11.77 -6.71
C LYS A 32 7.70 -10.91 -6.20
N CYS A 33 7.29 -9.93 -7.01
CA CYS A 33 6.15 -9.10 -6.68
C CYS A 33 4.91 -9.96 -6.42
N SER A 34 4.27 -9.74 -5.27
CA SER A 34 3.16 -10.57 -4.82
C SER A 34 2.35 -9.85 -3.76
N TYR A 35 1.27 -10.50 -3.33
CA TYR A 35 0.44 -10.04 -2.21
C TYR A 35 1.15 -10.06 -0.84
N ALA A 36 2.39 -10.55 -0.76
CA ALA A 36 3.19 -10.51 0.47
C ALA A 36 3.81 -9.13 0.75
N ILE A 37 3.86 -8.24 -0.25
CA ILE A 37 4.33 -6.86 -0.08
C ILE A 37 3.41 -6.12 0.90
N THR A 38 3.99 -5.51 1.92
CA THR A 38 3.28 -4.71 2.93
C THR A 38 3.49 -3.21 2.71
N ALA A 39 2.72 -2.39 3.41
CA ALA A 39 2.84 -0.93 3.32
C ALA A 39 4.27 -0.47 3.63
N GLY A 40 4.78 0.46 2.82
CA GLY A 40 6.15 0.96 2.87
C GLY A 40 7.13 0.23 1.95
N PHE A 41 6.75 -0.94 1.41
CA PHE A 41 7.51 -1.65 0.38
C PHE A 41 6.82 -1.57 -0.98
N GLY A 42 7.54 -1.87 -2.05
CA GLY A 42 7.02 -1.76 -3.40
C GLY A 42 7.64 -2.72 -4.42
N CYS A 43 6.83 -3.07 -5.41
CA CYS A 43 7.27 -3.78 -6.60
C CYS A 43 8.10 -2.88 -7.51
N ASN A 44 9.15 -3.44 -8.12
CA ASN A 44 9.92 -2.78 -9.16
C ASN A 44 9.20 -2.89 -10.50
N CYS A 45 8.60 -1.78 -10.96
CA CYS A 45 7.93 -1.71 -12.26
C CYS A 45 8.90 -1.48 -13.42
N ARG A 46 10.14 -1.07 -13.12
CA ARG A 46 11.32 -1.16 -13.99
C ARG A 46 12.50 -1.64 -13.14
N PRO A 47 13.58 -2.18 -13.72
CA PRO A 47 14.76 -2.57 -12.94
C PRO A 47 15.24 -1.42 -12.06
N TYR A 48 15.40 -1.68 -10.77
CA TYR A 48 15.86 -0.73 -9.74
C TYR A 48 14.94 0.48 -9.48
N ASP A 49 13.76 0.53 -10.09
CA ASP A 49 12.73 1.58 -9.88
C ASP A 49 11.54 0.98 -9.12
N GLU A 50 11.65 1.06 -7.80
CA GLU A 50 10.59 0.66 -6.89
C GLU A 50 9.39 1.62 -7.00
N LYS A 51 8.18 1.07 -7.11
CA LYS A 51 6.93 1.80 -6.92
C LYS A 51 6.37 1.48 -5.53
N PRO A 52 6.47 2.40 -4.56
CA PRO A 52 6.01 2.17 -3.20
C PRO A 52 4.55 1.74 -3.17
N ASN A 53 4.24 0.80 -2.26
CA ASN A 53 2.90 0.24 -2.03
C ASN A 53 2.28 -0.47 -3.24
N CYS A 54 3.07 -0.74 -4.29
CA CYS A 54 2.64 -1.47 -5.46
C CYS A 54 2.91 -2.97 -5.29
N ILE A 55 1.91 -3.81 -5.57
CA ILE A 55 2.06 -5.28 -5.52
C ILE A 55 2.14 -5.93 -6.90
N PHE A 56 1.76 -5.21 -7.95
CA PHE A 56 1.75 -5.73 -9.31
C PHE A 56 1.90 -4.60 -10.33
N CYS A 57 2.81 -4.80 -11.29
CA CYS A 57 3.11 -3.86 -12.36
C CYS A 57 2.67 -4.39 -13.72
N SER A 58 2.31 -3.48 -14.63
CA SER A 58 2.15 -3.78 -16.06
C SER A 58 2.44 -2.52 -16.86
N ASN A 59 3.21 -2.66 -17.95
CA ASN A 59 3.69 -1.55 -18.76
C ASN A 59 4.31 -0.44 -17.90
N GLU A 60 5.22 -0.82 -16.99
CA GLU A 60 6.00 0.10 -16.14
C GLU A 60 5.17 0.92 -15.13
N ASN A 61 3.87 0.66 -15.06
CA ASN A 61 2.94 1.32 -14.15
C ASN A 61 2.44 0.33 -13.11
N CYS A 62 2.16 0.82 -11.91
CA CYS A 62 1.45 0.01 -10.94
C CYS A 62 0.02 -0.27 -11.42
N LYS A 63 -0.48 -1.47 -11.14
CA LYS A 63 -1.85 -1.90 -11.45
C LYS A 63 -2.63 -2.38 -10.24
N LYS A 64 -1.93 -2.76 -9.16
CA LYS A 64 -2.56 -3.14 -7.89
C LYS A 64 -1.72 -2.63 -6.74
N CYS A 65 -2.39 -2.10 -5.73
CA CYS A 65 -1.79 -1.56 -4.53
C CYS A 65 -1.99 -2.50 -3.34
N VAL A 66 -1.16 -2.32 -2.31
CA VAL A 66 -1.40 -2.93 -0.99
C VAL A 66 -2.71 -2.39 -0.39
N VAL A 67 -3.29 -3.15 0.56
CA VAL A 67 -4.51 -2.74 1.28
C VAL A 67 -4.30 -1.39 1.96
N GLY A 68 -5.35 -0.54 1.96
CA GLY A 68 -5.26 0.84 2.46
C GLY A 68 -4.69 1.84 1.45
N TYR A 69 -4.46 1.44 0.20
CA TYR A 69 -4.04 2.31 -0.90
C TYR A 69 -4.90 2.05 -2.14
N PHE A 70 -5.15 3.10 -2.91
CA PHE A 70 -5.86 3.02 -4.19
C PHE A 70 -4.98 3.43 -5.36
N LEU A 71 -5.31 2.90 -6.54
CA LEU A 71 -4.58 3.17 -7.76
C LEU A 71 -5.03 4.51 -8.37
N PHE A 72 -4.10 5.44 -8.54
CA PHE A 72 -4.33 6.71 -9.22
C PHE A 72 -3.16 7.02 -10.16
N ASN A 73 -3.44 7.18 -11.45
CA ASN A 73 -2.43 7.49 -12.48
C ASN A 73 -1.18 6.59 -12.41
N GLY A 74 -1.36 5.27 -12.21
CA GLY A 74 -0.27 4.30 -12.15
C GLY A 74 0.53 4.28 -10.83
N ASN A 75 0.09 5.03 -9.81
CA ASN A 75 0.70 5.11 -8.49
C ASN A 75 -0.29 4.71 -7.40
N CYS A 76 0.24 4.27 -6.25
CA CYS A 76 -0.55 3.91 -5.08
C CYS A 76 -0.62 5.07 -4.11
N ILE A 77 -1.83 5.59 -3.90
CA ILE A 77 -2.10 6.71 -3.00
C ILE A 77 -2.82 6.18 -1.77
N SER A 78 -2.46 6.67 -0.59
CA SER A 78 -3.05 6.21 0.66
C SER A 78 -4.55 6.54 0.71
N CYS A 79 -5.32 5.61 1.24
CA CYS A 79 -6.70 5.83 1.63
C CYS A 79 -6.78 6.76 2.86
N PRO A 80 -7.94 7.39 3.09
CA PRO A 80 -8.18 8.15 4.31
C PRO A 80 -8.12 7.22 5.53
N ASP A 81 -7.90 7.81 6.71
CA ASP A 81 -7.79 7.07 7.96
C ASP A 81 -9.00 6.17 8.21
N GLY A 82 -8.74 4.96 8.72
CA GLY A 82 -9.79 3.98 8.98
C GLY A 82 -10.41 3.35 7.73
N CYS A 83 -9.85 3.58 6.54
CA CYS A 83 -10.32 3.00 5.29
C CYS A 83 -9.33 1.96 4.74
N VAL A 84 -9.80 0.75 4.44
CA VAL A 84 -8.98 -0.33 3.84
C VAL A 84 -9.12 -0.43 2.33
N ASP A 85 -10.19 0.13 1.78
CA ASP A 85 -10.43 0.22 0.33
C ASP A 85 -11.13 1.53 0.00
N CYS A 86 -10.52 2.34 -0.86
CA CYS A 86 -11.00 3.65 -1.29
C CYS A 86 -10.85 3.79 -2.80
N TYR A 87 -11.60 4.71 -3.39
CA TYR A 87 -11.51 5.04 -4.82
C TYR A 87 -11.05 6.48 -5.07
N TYR A 88 -10.89 7.25 -3.99
CA TYR A 88 -10.43 8.62 -4.01
C TYR A 88 -9.79 8.97 -2.65
N PRO A 89 -8.89 9.97 -2.56
CA PRO A 89 -8.18 10.28 -1.30
C PRO A 89 -9.09 10.60 -0.10
N GLN A 90 -10.37 10.89 -0.34
CA GLN A 90 -11.35 11.28 0.68
C GLN A 90 -12.62 10.44 0.63
N LYS A 91 -12.66 9.37 -0.17
CA LYS A 91 -13.86 8.56 -0.37
C LYS A 91 -13.57 7.08 -0.19
N CYS A 92 -14.23 6.48 0.79
CA CYS A 92 -14.01 5.09 1.17
C CYS A 92 -15.10 4.17 0.59
N ASN A 93 -14.74 2.95 0.25
CA ASN A 93 -15.67 1.84 -0.03
C ASN A 93 -15.81 0.92 1.17
N LYS A 94 -14.71 0.68 1.90
CA LYS A 94 -14.67 -0.27 3.01
C LYS A 94 -13.83 0.24 4.16
N CYS A 95 -14.45 0.28 5.34
CA CYS A 95 -13.78 0.65 6.58
C CYS A 95 -12.93 -0.49 7.14
N ALA A 96 -11.86 -0.10 7.83
CA ALA A 96 -11.09 -0.96 8.71
C ALA A 96 -11.94 -1.40 9.91
N ASP A 97 -11.45 -2.42 10.60
CA ASP A 97 -12.04 -2.81 11.88
C ASP A 97 -12.00 -1.62 12.85
N GLN A 98 -13.05 -1.48 13.68
CA GLN A 98 -13.27 -0.34 14.59
C GLN A 98 -13.68 0.98 13.91
N TYR A 99 -14.03 0.97 12.64
CA TYR A 99 -14.61 2.13 11.94
C TYR A 99 -15.98 1.78 11.36
N VAL A 100 -16.86 2.77 11.27
CA VAL A 100 -18.18 2.67 10.64
C VAL A 100 -18.24 3.61 9.44
N PHE A 101 -18.92 3.16 8.39
CA PHE A 101 -19.10 3.97 7.19
C PHE A 101 -20.16 5.05 7.42
N ASP A 102 -19.76 6.30 7.27
CA ASP A 102 -20.62 7.47 7.22
C ASP A 102 -20.99 7.74 5.77
N ASP A 103 -22.24 7.41 5.41
CA ASP A 103 -22.78 7.56 4.06
C ASP A 103 -22.81 9.02 3.59
N ALA A 104 -23.11 9.97 4.49
CA ALA A 104 -23.21 11.39 4.15
C ALA A 104 -21.86 11.97 3.72
N ARG A 105 -20.77 11.52 4.37
CA ARG A 105 -19.40 11.94 4.05
C ARG A 105 -18.74 11.01 3.03
N ALA A 106 -19.27 9.80 2.85
CA ALA A 106 -18.64 8.66 2.19
C ALA A 106 -17.24 8.37 2.76
N GLN A 107 -17.15 8.36 4.09
CA GLN A 107 -15.91 8.24 4.85
C GLN A 107 -16.07 7.25 6.01
N CYS A 108 -14.94 6.80 6.55
CA CYS A 108 -14.94 5.96 7.74
C CYS A 108 -14.71 6.84 8.96
N VAL A 109 -15.60 6.72 9.94
CA VAL A 109 -15.47 7.39 11.23
C VAL A 109 -15.23 6.34 12.32
N PRO A 110 -14.50 6.67 13.40
CA PRO A 110 -14.30 5.74 14.50
C PRO A 110 -15.65 5.19 14.99
N ALA A 111 -15.73 3.88 15.16
CA ALA A 111 -16.90 3.24 15.72
C ALA A 111 -17.07 3.71 17.16
N CYS A 112 -18.06 4.55 17.40
CA CYS A 112 -18.43 4.90 18.75
C CYS A 112 -19.03 3.68 19.43
N ARG A 113 -18.34 3.16 20.44
CA ARG A 113 -18.89 2.11 21.31
C ARG A 113 -19.93 2.68 22.28
N ASP A 114 -19.84 3.97 22.60
CA ASP A 114 -20.59 4.68 23.66
C ASP A 114 -20.78 6.16 23.29
N ASN A 115 -21.70 6.87 23.97
CA ASN A 115 -22.02 8.29 23.72
C ASN A 115 -20.89 9.28 24.07
N THR A 116 -19.85 8.84 24.78
CA THR A 116 -18.66 9.63 25.16
C THR A 116 -17.60 9.69 24.07
N ASN A 117 -17.67 8.81 23.07
CA ASN A 117 -16.68 8.71 21.98
C ASN A 117 -17.22 9.25 20.65
N CYS A 118 -18.46 9.75 20.64
CA CYS A 118 -19.12 10.32 19.48
C CYS A 118 -19.26 11.82 19.66
N ASN A 119 -18.20 12.59 19.39
CA ASN A 119 -18.38 14.01 19.11
C ASN A 119 -18.91 14.15 17.68
N GLN A 120 -20.18 13.78 17.48
CA GLN A 120 -20.98 14.34 16.41
C GLN A 120 -21.40 15.72 16.88
N THR A 121 -20.75 16.77 16.37
CA THR A 121 -21.23 18.13 16.53
C THR A 121 -22.46 18.32 15.66
N ASP A 122 -23.56 18.70 16.31
CA ASP A 122 -24.82 19.17 15.73
C ASP A 122 -24.63 20.25 14.64
#